data_AF-A0A920LFA7-F1
#
_entry.id   AF-A0A920LFA7-F1
#
_cell.length_a   1.000
_cell.length_b   1.000
_cell.length_c   1.000
_cell.angle_alpha   90.00
_cell.angle_beta   90.00
_cell.angle_gamma   90.00
#
_symmetry.space_group_name_H-M   'P 1'
#
loop_
_entity.id
_entity.type
_entity.pdbx_description
1 polymer ?
#
loop_
_entity_poly.entity_id
_entity_poly.type
_entity_poly.pdbx_seq_one_letter_code
_entity_poly.pdbx_strand_id
1 'polypeptide(L)'
;MSKVLKGISIYTREFKYNLKLAYPVMIGMLGHTFVQFIDNVMVGQLGTAELAAISLGNSFVFIAMSIGIGFSQAITPLIAEADGAKKDNDISRIFEHSFLICSILGIILFTVVFLNRSLPILYESAK
;
A
#
# COMPACT_ATOMS: atom_id res chain seq x y z
N MET A 1 -21.53 29.02 -25.88
CA MET A 1 -20.88 29.78 -24.78
C MET A 1 -21.46 29.47 -23.39
N SER A 2 -22.79 29.49 -23.20
CA SER A 2 -23.45 29.28 -21.89
C SER A 2 -23.20 27.92 -21.20
N LYS A 3 -23.11 26.80 -21.96
CA LYS A 3 -22.81 25.46 -21.40
C LYS A 3 -21.42 25.36 -20.76
N VAL A 4 -20.41 26.06 -21.29
CA VAL A 4 -19.03 26.02 -20.78
C VAL A 4 -18.92 26.76 -19.45
N LEU A 5 -19.54 27.93 -19.34
CA LEU A 5 -19.59 28.70 -18.09
C LEU A 5 -20.35 27.97 -16.98
N LYS A 6 -21.41 27.22 -17.31
CA LYS A 6 -22.10 26.34 -16.36
C LYS A 6 -21.23 25.17 -15.88
N GLY A 7 -20.43 24.58 -16.78
CA GLY A 7 -19.50 23.50 -16.41
C GLY A 7 -18.45 23.94 -15.39
N ILE A 8 -17.91 25.15 -15.54
CA ILE A 8 -16.91 25.72 -14.61
C ILE A 8 -17.52 26.04 -13.23
N SER A 9 -18.77 26.54 -13.21
CA SER A 9 -19.51 26.81 -11.96
C SER A 9 -19.85 25.53 -11.18
N ILE A 10 -20.13 24.42 -11.86
CA ILE A 10 -20.36 23.12 -11.22
C ILE A 10 -19.05 22.57 -10.64
N TYR A 11 -17.93 22.66 -11.39
CA TYR A 11 -16.60 22.22 -10.93
C TYR A 11 -16.13 22.92 -9.65
N THR A 12 -16.32 24.24 -9.58
CA THR A 12 -15.94 25.04 -8.40
C THR A 12 -16.82 24.76 -7.19
N ARG A 13 -18.05 24.26 -7.39
CA ARG A 13 -18.95 23.86 -6.30
C ARG A 13 -18.52 22.54 -5.65
N GLU A 14 -18.12 21.57 -6.45
CA GLU A 14 -17.66 20.25 -5.96
C GLU A 14 -16.24 20.30 -5.35
N PHE A 15 -15.48 21.38 -5.58
CA PHE A 15 -14.12 21.54 -5.04
C PHE A 15 -14.09 21.55 -3.52
N LYS A 16 -15.05 22.20 -2.86
CA LYS A 16 -15.13 22.25 -1.39
C LYS A 16 -15.43 20.87 -0.78
N TYR A 17 -16.25 20.07 -1.45
CA TYR A 17 -16.57 18.70 -1.02
C TYR A 17 -15.37 17.76 -1.21
N ASN A 18 -14.74 17.80 -2.39
CA ASN A 18 -13.53 17.02 -2.67
C ASN A 18 -12.39 17.38 -1.72
N LEU A 19 -12.18 18.66 -1.39
CA LEU A 19 -11.19 19.07 -0.39
C LEU A 19 -11.49 18.52 1.01
N LYS A 20 -12.76 18.42 1.41
CA LYS A 20 -13.14 17.85 2.71
C LYS A 20 -12.80 16.37 2.82
N LEU A 21 -12.88 15.63 1.70
CA LEU A 21 -12.48 14.22 1.60
C LEU A 21 -10.97 14.05 1.43
N ALA A 22 -10.33 14.88 0.61
CA ALA A 22 -8.90 14.80 0.35
C ALA A 22 -8.06 15.25 1.54
N TYR A 23 -8.53 16.21 2.35
CA TYR A 23 -7.80 16.72 3.52
C TYR A 23 -7.36 15.63 4.50
N PRO A 24 -8.25 14.75 5.01
CA PRO A 24 -7.83 13.67 5.90
C PRO A 24 -6.91 12.65 5.21
N VAL A 25 -7.12 12.36 3.93
CA VAL A 25 -6.27 11.43 3.16
C VAL A 25 -4.86 12.00 3.00
N MET A 26 -4.72 13.28 2.69
CA MET A 26 -3.42 13.96 2.57
C MET A 26 -2.67 13.96 3.91
N ILE A 27 -3.35 14.24 5.02
CA ILE A 27 -2.74 14.18 6.36
C ILE A 27 -2.27 12.75 6.67
N GLY A 28 -3.09 11.74 6.35
CA GLY A 28 -2.71 10.34 6.53
C GLY A 28 -1.47 9.95 5.72
N MET A 29 -1.42 10.33 4.44
CA MET A 29 -0.26 10.08 3.59
C MET A 29 1.00 10.82 4.08
N LEU A 30 0.86 12.07 4.53
CA LEU A 30 1.97 12.80 5.15
C LEU A 30 2.50 12.08 6.39
N GLY A 31 1.61 11.61 7.26
CA GLY A 31 1.98 10.82 8.44
C GLY A 31 2.78 9.56 8.08
N HIS A 32 2.34 8.83 7.05
CA HIS A 32 3.06 7.66 6.56
C HIS A 32 4.48 8.00 6.08
N THR A 33 4.64 9.08 5.30
CA THR A 33 5.96 9.54 4.85
C THR A 33 6.84 9.98 6.02
N PHE A 34 6.27 10.63 7.04
CA PHE A 34 7.02 11.01 8.25
C PHE A 34 7.54 9.79 9.02
N VAL A 35 6.73 8.73 9.18
CA VAL A 35 7.18 7.48 9.80
C VAL A 35 8.35 6.89 9.02
N GLN A 36 8.22 6.78 7.69
CA GLN A 36 9.30 6.28 6.84
C GLN A 36 10.58 7.13 6.96
N PHE A 37 10.44 8.45 7.08
CA PHE A 37 11.58 9.34 7.28
C PHE A 37 12.27 9.09 8.62
N ILE A 38 11.50 8.98 9.71
CA ILE A 38 12.03 8.70 11.05
C ILE A 38 12.71 7.33 11.08
N ASP A 39 12.14 6.30 10.44
CA ASP A 39 12.76 4.98 10.32
C ASP A 39 14.14 5.08 9.68
N ASN A 40 14.25 5.78 8.54
CA ASN A 40 15.53 6.00 7.85
C ASN A 40 16.54 6.78 8.70
N VAL A 41 16.10 7.78 9.46
CA VAL A 41 16.98 8.54 10.36
C VAL A 41 17.45 7.68 11.54
N MET A 42 16.55 6.88 12.13
CA MET A 42 16.84 5.98 13.25
C MET A 42 17.86 4.92 12.86
N VAL A 43 17.68 4.28 11.71
CA VAL A 43 18.67 3.29 11.21
C VAL A 43 19.93 3.94 10.67
N GLY A 44 19.88 5.21 10.23
CA GLY A 44 21.03 6.00 9.80
C GLY A 44 22.07 6.24 10.89
N GLN A 45 21.68 6.19 12.17
CA GLN A 45 22.57 6.43 13.32
C GLN A 45 23.36 5.19 13.77
N LEU A 46 23.02 4.00 13.27
CA LEU A 46 23.58 2.72 13.72
C LEU A 46 24.98 2.44 13.13
N GLY A 47 25.28 2.96 11.93
CA GLY A 47 26.61 2.87 11.29
C GLY A 47 26.53 2.49 9.81
N THR A 48 27.58 2.77 9.03
CA THR A 48 27.55 2.60 7.56
C THR A 48 27.34 1.15 7.11
N ALA A 49 27.87 0.17 7.85
CA ALA A 49 27.71 -1.25 7.55
C ALA A 49 26.28 -1.75 7.79
N GLU A 50 25.65 -1.32 8.89
CA GLU A 50 24.29 -1.72 9.25
C GLU A 50 23.27 -1.02 8.33
N LEU A 51 23.51 0.23 7.95
CA LEU A 51 22.67 0.95 6.99
C LEU A 51 22.69 0.30 5.60
N ALA A 52 23.85 -0.20 5.15
CA ALA A 52 23.97 -0.91 3.87
C ALA A 52 23.20 -2.25 3.89
N ALA A 53 23.26 -3.00 4.99
CA ALA A 53 22.49 -4.24 5.17
C ALA A 53 20.98 -3.96 5.21
N ILE A 54 20.56 -2.88 5.87
CA ILE A 54 19.15 -2.47 5.96
C ILE A 54 18.62 -2.00 4.60
N SER A 55 19.39 -1.24 3.82
CA SER A 55 18.97 -0.81 2.48
C SER A 55 18.74 -2.00 1.53
N LEU A 56 19.60 -3.02 1.61
CA LEU A 56 19.43 -4.27 0.85
C LEU A 56 18.18 -5.02 1.35
N GLY A 57 18.01 -5.17 2.66
CA GLY A 57 16.83 -5.82 3.25
C GLY A 57 15.52 -5.12 2.90
N ASN A 58 15.50 -3.79 2.97
CA ASN A 58 14.34 -2.96 2.63
C ASN A 58 13.93 -3.13 1.17
N SER A 59 14.88 -3.35 0.26
CA SER A 59 14.57 -3.59 -1.16
C SER A 59 13.78 -4.89 -1.37
N PHE A 60 14.17 -5.97 -0.68
CA PHE A 60 13.43 -7.24 -0.73
C PHE A 60 12.06 -7.13 -0.06
N VAL A 61 11.98 -6.45 1.09
CA VAL A 61 10.71 -6.21 1.80
C VAL A 61 9.77 -5.36 0.95
N PHE A 62 10.28 -4.34 0.25
CA PHE A 62 9.50 -3.49 -0.62
C PHE A 62 8.85 -4.27 -1.77
N ILE A 63 9.56 -5.22 -2.38
CA ILE A 63 8.99 -6.10 -3.42
C ILE A 63 7.83 -6.92 -2.85
N ALA A 64 8.00 -7.53 -1.68
CA ALA A 64 6.96 -8.32 -1.03
C ALA A 64 5.74 -7.45 -0.64
N MET A 65 5.98 -6.28 -0.03
CA MET A 65 4.92 -5.31 0.30
C MET A 65 4.19 -4.81 -0.94
N SER A 66 4.90 -4.50 -2.02
CA SER A 66 4.29 -4.00 -3.26
C SER A 66 3.27 -4.97 -3.84
N ILE A 67 3.55 -6.27 -3.77
CA ILE A 67 2.61 -7.30 -4.22
C ILE A 67 1.36 -7.29 -3.34
N GLY A 68 1.52 -7.32 -2.01
CA GLY A 68 0.39 -7.30 -1.07
C GLY A 68 -0.48 -6.05 -1.20
N ILE A 69 0.15 -4.87 -1.29
CA ILE A 69 -0.51 -3.58 -1.50
C ILE A 69 -1.24 -3.56 -2.86
N GLY A 70 -0.65 -4.13 -3.91
CA GLY A 70 -1.26 -4.19 -5.24
C GLY A 70 -2.57 -4.96 -5.25
N PHE A 71 -2.60 -6.13 -4.63
CA PHE A 71 -3.84 -6.91 -4.49
C PHE A 71 -4.87 -6.19 -3.63
N SER A 72 -4.47 -5.60 -2.49
CA SER A 72 -5.37 -4.84 -1.62
C SER A 72 -6.02 -3.65 -2.33
N GLN A 73 -5.24 -2.90 -3.11
CA GLN A 73 -5.76 -1.77 -3.89
C GLN A 73 -6.64 -2.22 -5.06
N ALA A 74 -6.40 -3.38 -5.67
CA ALA A 74 -7.24 -3.93 -6.73
C ALA A 74 -8.65 -4.32 -6.26
N ILE A 75 -8.78 -4.76 -5.00
CA ILE A 75 -10.07 -5.15 -4.40
C ILE A 75 -10.99 -3.94 -4.18
N THR A 76 -10.42 -2.77 -3.88
CA THR A 76 -11.18 -1.54 -3.57
C THR A 76 -12.15 -1.11 -4.69
N PRO A 77 -11.73 -0.98 -5.97
CA PRO A 77 -12.65 -0.65 -7.06
C PRO A 77 -13.64 -1.79 -7.37
N LEU A 78 -13.24 -3.05 -7.21
CA LEU A 78 -14.12 -4.23 -7.37
C LEU A 78 -15.30 -4.18 -6.41
N ILE A 79 -15.05 -3.81 -5.14
CA ILE A 79 -16.09 -3.60 -4.14
C ILE A 79 -16.93 -2.35 -4.47
N ALA A 80 -16.29 -1.24 -4.87
CA ALA A 80 -17.00 -0.02 -5.23
C ALA A 80 -17.95 -0.20 -6.44
N GLU A 81 -17.58 -1.05 -7.41
CA GLU A 81 -18.44 -1.42 -8.54
C GLU A 81 -19.65 -2.25 -8.09
N ALA A 82 -19.43 -3.25 -7.24
CA ALA A 82 -20.51 -4.07 -6.68
C ALA A 82 -21.49 -3.27 -5.80
N ASP A 83 -20.95 -2.33 -5.02
CA ASP A 83 -21.72 -1.36 -4.23
C ASP A 83 -22.58 -0.44 -5.13
N GLY A 84 -21.99 0.09 -6.21
CA GLY A 84 -22.71 0.88 -7.21
C GLY A 84 -23.85 0.10 -7.91
N ALA A 85 -23.73 -1.22 -8.05
CA ALA A 85 -24.73 -2.09 -8.65
C ALA A 85 -25.88 -2.51 -7.69
N LYS A 86 -25.85 -2.08 -6.41
CA LYS A 86 -26.82 -2.46 -5.36
C LYS A 86 -27.04 -3.97 -5.20
N LYS A 87 -25.99 -4.77 -5.43
CA LYS A 87 -26.02 -6.22 -5.23
C LYS A 87 -25.28 -6.56 -3.94
N ASP A 88 -25.92 -6.29 -2.80
CA ASP A 88 -25.31 -6.44 -1.47
C ASP A 88 -24.78 -7.87 -1.21
N ASN A 89 -25.43 -8.88 -1.78
CA ASN A 89 -25.01 -10.27 -1.64
C ASN A 89 -23.72 -10.59 -2.42
N ASP A 90 -23.43 -9.85 -3.50
CA ASP A 90 -22.19 -9.99 -4.25
C ASP A 90 -21.03 -9.25 -3.56
N ILE A 91 -21.30 -8.16 -2.85
CA ILE A 91 -20.30 -7.42 -2.05
C ILE A 91 -19.67 -8.33 -0.99
N SER A 92 -20.50 -9.02 -0.19
CA SER A 92 -20.01 -9.92 0.87
C SER A 92 -19.17 -11.06 0.29
N ARG A 93 -19.60 -11.65 -0.83
CA ARG A 93 -18.86 -12.73 -1.51
C ARG A 93 -17.52 -12.25 -2.07
N ILE A 94 -17.49 -11.08 -2.71
CA ILE A 94 -16.27 -10.48 -3.22
C ILE A 94 -15.30 -10.21 -2.08
N PHE A 95 -15.79 -9.68 -0.95
CA PHE A 95 -14.97 -9.43 0.23
C PHE A 95 -14.39 -10.71 0.85
N GLU A 96 -15.22 -11.74 1.05
CA GLU A 96 -14.78 -13.04 1.59
C GLU A 96 -13.73 -13.71 0.71
N HIS A 97 -13.96 -13.75 -0.60
CA HIS A 97 -12.99 -14.32 -1.55
C HIS A 97 -11.71 -13.49 -1.61
N SER A 98 -11.83 -12.17 -1.62
CA SER A 98 -10.69 -11.26 -1.63
C SER A 98 -9.84 -11.42 -0.37
N PHE A 99 -10.48 -11.54 0.80
CA PHE A 99 -9.80 -11.77 2.07
C PHE A 99 -9.06 -13.12 2.07
N LEU A 100 -9.70 -14.19 1.59
CA LEU A 100 -9.06 -15.51 1.44
C LEU A 100 -7.85 -15.46 0.52
N ILE A 101 -7.99 -14.83 -0.66
CA ILE A 101 -6.90 -14.70 -1.64
C ILE A 101 -5.75 -13.89 -1.03
N CYS A 102 -6.03 -12.76 -0.38
CA CYS A 102 -5.01 -11.97 0.31
C CYS A 102 -4.31 -12.77 1.43
N SER A 103 -5.06 -13.57 2.20
CA SER A 103 -4.47 -14.41 3.25
C SER A 103 -3.56 -15.49 2.68
N ILE A 104 -3.98 -16.16 1.60
CA ILE A 104 -3.17 -17.18 0.91
C ILE A 104 -1.91 -16.53 0.31
N LEU A 105 -2.06 -15.39 -0.36
CA LEU A 105 -0.95 -14.63 -0.93
C LEU A 105 0.04 -14.18 0.15
N GLY A 106 -0.46 -13.74 1.30
CA GLY A 106 0.34 -13.37 2.47
C GLY A 106 1.14 -14.55 3.02
N ILE A 107 0.53 -15.73 3.16
CA ILE A 107 1.22 -16.96 3.59
C ILE A 107 2.31 -17.37 2.58
N ILE A 108 2.02 -17.28 1.28
CA ILE A 108 2.99 -17.58 0.22
C ILE A 108 4.17 -16.61 0.28
N LEU A 109 3.92 -15.30 0.35
CA LEU A 109 4.97 -14.29 0.44
C LEU A 109 5.79 -14.45 1.73
N PHE A 110 5.15 -14.72 2.87
CA PHE A 110 5.83 -15.00 4.12
C PHE A 110 6.74 -16.24 4.01
N THR A 111 6.25 -17.32 3.39
CA THR A 111 7.03 -18.54 3.16
C THR A 111 8.23 -18.27 2.25
N VAL A 112 8.05 -17.51 1.17
CA VAL A 112 9.14 -17.14 0.25
C VAL A 112 10.20 -16.28 0.96
N VAL A 113 9.78 -15.29 1.75
CA VAL A 113 10.71 -14.46 2.54
C VAL A 113 11.42 -15.28 3.62
N PHE A 114 10.70 -16.17 4.29
CA PHE A 114 11.26 -17.07 5.30
C PHE A 114 12.27 -18.05 4.70
N LEU A 115 12.01 -18.59 3.50
CA LEU A 115 12.95 -19.45 2.78
C LEU A 115 14.23 -18.68 2.38
N ASN A 116 14.08 -17.43 1.93
CA ASN A 116 15.22 -16.56 1.62
C ASN A 116 16.04 -16.19 2.87
N ARG A 117 15.39 -16.09 4.05
CA ARG A 117 16.08 -15.95 5.34
C ARG A 117 16.84 -17.21 5.76
N SER A 118 16.63 -18.36 5.12
CA SER A 118 17.42 -19.58 5.34
C SER A 118 18.72 -19.64 4.51
N LEU A 119 18.98 -18.67 3.62
CA LEU A 119 20.24 -18.56 2.86
C LEU A 119 21.44 -17.79 3.49
N PRO A 120 21.44 -17.23 4.73
CA PRO A 120 22.63 -16.59 5.30
C PRO A 120 23.73 -17.55 5.77
N ILE A 121 23.53 -18.88 5.73
CA ILE A 121 24.57 -19.84 6.11
C ILE A 121 25.80 -19.81 5.15
N LEU A 122 25.74 -19.04 4.06
CA LEU A 122 26.85 -18.84 3.12
C LEU A 122 27.61 -17.52 3.29
N TYR A 123 27.17 -16.57 4.13
CA TYR A 123 27.95 -15.33 4.38
C TYR A 123 28.94 -15.46 5.55
N GLU A 124 28.70 -16.40 6.47
CA GLU A 124 29.63 -16.69 7.57
C GLU A 124 30.82 -17.59 7.15
N SER A 125 30.88 -18.02 5.88
CA SER A 125 32.03 -18.76 5.30
C SER A 125 32.99 -17.88 4.49
N ALA A 126 32.77 -16.56 4.44
CA ALA A 126 33.60 -15.63 3.67
C ALA A 126 34.17 -14.46 4.51
N LYS A 127 34.22 -14.60 5.83
CA LYS A 127 35.13 -13.86 6.72
C LYS A 127 35.56 -14.71 7.90
#